data_AF-A0A386ZL27-F1
#
_entry.id   AF-A0A386ZL27-F1
#
_cell.length_a   1.000
_cell.length_b   1.000
_cell.length_c   1.000
_cell.angle_alpha   90.00
_cell.angle_beta   90.00
_cell.angle_gamma   90.00
#
_symmetry.space_group_name_H-M   'P 1'
#
loop_
_entity.id
_entity.type
_entity.pdbx_description
1 polymer ?
#
loop_
_entity_poly.entity_id
_entity_poly.type
_entity_poly.pdbx_seq_one_letter_code
_entity_poly.pdbx_strand_id
1 'polypeptide(L)'
;MGALLADATAAFWSAHGEGPTWREAADLPGVKAWWHDLTGMKFLNRAACGVLMRRARSAGWVAFAEAGPPRSLCPGRQFYLRRFGTQISQAERHEIGMRVAAFVGTYCDEHGHSPDWAHIAAAATDTAGIVLFANADDAAEQFRWLQARGWLTQDSDGGVVPGFRAVDEARRRAEFGGDQQRR
;
A
#
# COMPACT_ATOMS: atom_id res chain seq x y z
N MET A 1 -0.41 17.92 5.15
CA MET A 1 -1.54 17.37 4.37
C MET A 1 -1.49 15.87 4.18
N GLY A 2 -0.48 15.29 3.51
CA GLY A 2 -0.45 13.84 3.24
C GLY A 2 -0.65 12.99 4.51
N ALA A 3 0.08 13.30 5.57
CA ALA A 3 -0.08 12.74 6.90
C ALA A 3 -1.53 12.82 7.43
N LEU A 4 -2.11 14.02 7.48
CA LEU A 4 -3.49 14.26 7.93
C LEU A 4 -4.51 13.45 7.12
N LEU A 5 -4.35 13.40 5.80
CA LEU A 5 -5.23 12.62 4.93
C LEU A 5 -5.11 11.11 5.22
N ALA A 6 -3.88 10.62 5.44
CA ALA A 6 -3.64 9.23 5.80
C ALA A 6 -4.26 8.88 7.16
N ASP A 7 -4.12 9.76 8.16
CA ASP A 7 -4.75 9.61 9.49
C ASP A 7 -6.27 9.53 9.38
N ALA A 8 -6.87 10.46 8.65
CA ALA A 8 -8.31 10.52 8.45
C ALA A 8 -8.82 9.29 7.68
N THR A 9 -8.06 8.82 6.69
CA THR A 9 -8.36 7.59 5.94
C THR A 9 -8.25 6.34 6.83
N ALA A 10 -7.22 6.25 7.68
CA ALA A 10 -7.05 5.14 8.61
C ALA A 10 -8.23 5.08 9.60
N ALA A 11 -8.60 6.22 10.18
CA ALA A 11 -9.75 6.32 11.08
C ALA A 11 -11.06 5.90 10.38
N PHE A 12 -11.25 6.29 9.11
CA PHE A 12 -12.42 5.89 8.33
C PHE A 12 -12.48 4.36 8.13
N TRP A 13 -11.36 3.72 7.78
CA TRP A 13 -11.27 2.27 7.67
C TRP A 13 -11.61 1.58 8.99
N SER A 14 -11.09 2.07 10.11
CA SER A 14 -11.39 1.51 11.44
C SER A 14 -12.87 1.62 11.80
N ALA A 15 -13.55 2.69 11.37
CA ALA A 15 -14.96 2.91 11.66
C ALA A 15 -15.92 2.14 10.73
N HIS A 16 -15.54 1.94 9.46
CA HIS A 16 -16.47 1.47 8.43
C HIS A 16 -16.10 0.12 7.80
N GLY A 17 -14.88 -0.37 8.02
CA GLY A 17 -14.40 -1.62 7.38
C GLY A 17 -14.09 -1.49 5.89
N GLU A 18 -14.18 -0.28 5.33
CA GLU A 18 -13.89 0.05 3.93
C GLU A 18 -13.25 1.44 3.82
N GLY A 19 -12.69 1.76 2.65
CA GLY A 19 -12.02 3.04 2.42
C GLY A 19 -12.98 4.15 2.01
N PRO A 20 -12.67 5.42 2.29
CA PRO A 20 -13.49 6.52 1.77
C PRO A 20 -13.29 6.69 0.26
N THR A 21 -14.28 7.26 -0.41
CA THR A 21 -14.09 7.91 -1.70
C THR A 21 -13.24 9.18 -1.54
N TRP A 22 -12.70 9.73 -2.64
CA TRP A 22 -11.95 10.98 -2.56
C TRP A 22 -12.79 12.16 -2.06
N ARG A 23 -14.10 12.14 -2.35
CA ARG A 23 -15.03 13.16 -1.86
C ARG A 23 -15.22 13.01 -0.34
N GLU A 24 -15.53 11.82 0.13
CA GLU A 24 -15.68 11.56 1.58
C GLU A 24 -14.41 11.93 2.33
N ALA A 25 -13.23 11.54 1.82
CA ALA A 25 -11.96 11.87 2.43
C ALA A 25 -11.68 13.40 2.48
N ALA A 26 -12.05 14.13 1.43
CA ALA A 26 -12.00 15.59 1.42
C ALA A 26 -12.99 16.23 2.39
N ASP A 27 -14.10 15.53 2.66
CA ASP A 27 -15.17 15.98 3.54
C ASP A 27 -14.94 15.66 5.02
N LEU A 28 -13.88 14.91 5.36
CA LEU A 28 -13.53 14.58 6.74
C LEU A 28 -13.22 15.84 7.55
N PRO A 29 -13.68 15.96 8.82
CA PRO A 29 -13.57 17.19 9.60
C PRO A 29 -12.16 17.78 9.67
N GLY A 30 -11.15 16.94 9.93
CA GLY A 30 -9.75 17.39 10.00
C GLY A 30 -9.23 17.93 8.67
N VAL A 31 -9.59 17.30 7.55
CA VAL A 31 -9.17 17.72 6.20
C VAL A 31 -9.84 19.05 5.82
N LYS A 32 -11.13 19.21 6.12
CA LYS A 32 -11.87 20.45 5.91
C LYS A 32 -11.29 21.62 6.70
N ALA A 33 -11.05 21.41 8.00
CA ALA A 33 -10.48 22.43 8.87
C ALA A 33 -9.12 22.89 8.35
N TRP A 34 -8.22 21.94 8.06
CA TRP A 34 -6.90 22.24 7.50
C TRP A 34 -6.97 23.03 6.18
N TRP A 35 -7.89 22.67 5.28
CA TRP A 35 -8.04 23.37 4.00
C TRP A 35 -8.55 24.80 4.18
N HIS A 36 -9.52 24.98 5.06
CA HIS A 36 -10.04 26.29 5.42
C HIS A 36 -8.95 27.18 6.01
N ASP A 37 -8.16 26.66 6.95
CA ASP A 37 -7.06 27.42 7.58
C ASP A 37 -5.96 27.80 6.57
N LEU A 38 -5.69 26.93 5.60
CA LEU A 38 -4.67 27.18 4.58
C LEU A 38 -5.11 28.20 3.52
N THR A 39 -6.40 28.23 3.16
CA THR A 39 -6.87 28.92 1.94
C THR A 39 -7.98 29.94 2.17
N GLY A 40 -8.61 29.95 3.34
CA GLY A 40 -9.85 30.67 3.62
C GLY A 40 -11.09 30.09 2.92
N MET A 41 -10.95 29.00 2.14
CA MET A 41 -12.06 28.40 1.42
C MET A 41 -12.79 27.37 2.28
N LYS A 42 -14.13 27.44 2.30
CA LYS A 42 -14.98 26.52 3.05
C LYS A 42 -15.03 25.09 2.50
N PHE A 43 -14.63 24.89 1.24
CA PHE A 43 -14.70 23.59 0.58
C PHE A 43 -13.50 23.32 -0.31
N LEU A 44 -13.14 22.04 -0.41
CA LEU A 44 -12.12 21.57 -1.32
C LEU A 44 -12.75 21.28 -2.69
N ASN A 45 -12.51 22.14 -3.68
CA ASN A 45 -13.04 21.91 -5.02
C ASN A 45 -12.43 20.64 -5.66
N ARG A 46 -13.13 20.07 -6.66
CA ARG A 46 -12.75 18.79 -7.27
C ARG A 46 -11.34 18.79 -7.89
N ALA A 47 -10.95 19.89 -8.53
CA ALA A 47 -9.64 20.01 -9.17
C ALA A 47 -8.52 20.00 -8.12
N ALA A 48 -8.67 20.80 -7.07
CA ALA A 48 -7.73 20.85 -5.95
C ALA A 48 -7.65 19.49 -5.23
N CYS A 49 -8.79 18.84 -4.98
CA CYS A 49 -8.84 17.50 -4.41
C CYS A 49 -8.01 16.51 -5.24
N GLY A 50 -8.22 16.46 -6.57
CA GLY A 50 -7.47 15.57 -7.45
C GLY A 50 -5.94 15.80 -7.41
N VAL A 51 -5.51 17.06 -7.38
CA VAL A 51 -4.08 17.40 -7.27
C VAL A 51 -3.50 16.96 -5.93
N LEU A 52 -4.21 17.23 -4.82
CA LEU A 52 -3.77 16.86 -3.48
C LEU A 52 -3.68 15.34 -3.31
N MET A 53 -4.69 14.60 -3.79
CA MET A 53 -4.72 13.13 -3.74
C MET A 53 -3.55 12.53 -4.51
N ARG A 54 -3.25 13.05 -5.72
CA ARG A 54 -2.09 12.60 -6.50
C ARG A 54 -0.77 12.91 -5.79
N ARG A 55 -0.61 14.11 -5.22
CA ARG A 55 0.60 14.47 -4.46
C ARG A 55 0.77 13.59 -3.21
N ALA A 56 -0.30 13.37 -2.45
CA ALA A 56 -0.28 12.51 -1.27
C ALA A 56 0.07 11.05 -1.63
N ARG A 57 -0.47 10.54 -2.74
CA ARG A 57 -0.14 9.22 -3.29
C ARG A 57 1.33 9.13 -3.73
N SER A 58 1.83 10.09 -4.49
CA SER A 58 3.23 10.13 -4.94
C SER A 58 4.21 10.17 -3.77
N ALA A 59 3.85 10.88 -2.70
CA ALA A 59 4.63 10.92 -1.46
C ALA A 59 4.44 9.67 -0.58
N GLY A 60 3.58 8.72 -0.96
CA GLY A 60 3.39 7.45 -0.26
C GLY A 60 2.49 7.51 0.98
N TRP A 61 1.80 8.62 1.22
CA TRP A 61 0.91 8.77 2.38
C TRP A 61 -0.40 8.02 2.24
N VAL A 62 -0.92 7.93 1.02
CA VAL A 62 -2.16 7.21 0.70
C VAL A 62 -1.96 6.35 -0.54
N ALA A 63 -2.83 5.37 -0.72
CA ALA A 63 -2.94 4.62 -1.96
C ALA A 63 -4.39 4.37 -2.33
N PHE A 64 -4.62 4.14 -3.61
CA PHE A 64 -5.91 3.76 -4.17
C PHE A 64 -5.63 2.98 -5.46
N ALA A 65 -6.53 2.05 -5.77
CA ALA A 65 -6.48 1.26 -6.99
C ALA A 65 -6.77 2.16 -8.21
N GLU A 66 -6.03 1.99 -9.30
CA GLU A 66 -6.23 2.83 -10.51
C GLU A 66 -7.47 2.42 -11.30
N ALA A 67 -7.78 1.12 -11.32
CA ALA A 67 -8.94 0.54 -11.99
C ALA A 67 -9.83 -0.25 -11.00
N GLY A 68 -9.70 0.00 -9.70
CA GLY A 68 -10.44 -0.73 -8.67
C GLY A 68 -11.81 -0.12 -8.37
N PRO A 69 -12.59 -0.78 -7.50
CA PRO A 69 -13.89 -0.26 -7.08
C PRO A 69 -13.74 1.13 -6.43
N PRO A 70 -14.81 1.96 -6.48
CA PRO A 70 -14.89 3.11 -5.60
C PRO A 70 -14.62 2.65 -4.15
N ARG A 71 -14.12 3.53 -3.28
CA ARG A 71 -13.85 3.22 -1.85
C ARG A 71 -12.56 2.42 -1.58
N SER A 72 -11.58 2.49 -2.49
CA SER A 72 -10.26 1.87 -2.34
C SER A 72 -9.17 2.75 -1.70
N LEU A 73 -9.52 3.97 -1.25
CA LEU A 73 -8.53 4.87 -0.62
C LEU A 73 -8.09 4.28 0.72
N CYS A 74 -6.79 4.08 0.91
CA CYS A 74 -6.20 3.51 2.11
C CYS A 74 -4.91 4.24 2.50
N PRO A 75 -4.43 4.08 3.75
CA PRO A 75 -3.11 4.57 4.15
C PRO A 75 -2.02 3.89 3.31
N GLY A 76 -1.02 4.66 2.87
CA GLY A 76 0.13 4.15 2.13
C GLY A 76 1.33 3.87 3.06
N ARG A 77 2.41 3.32 2.50
CA ARG A 77 3.62 2.95 3.27
C ARG A 77 4.15 4.06 4.19
N GLN A 78 4.12 5.33 3.77
CA GLN A 78 4.65 6.44 4.58
C GLN A 78 3.90 6.62 5.90
N PHE A 79 2.60 6.29 5.93
CA PHE A 79 1.81 6.29 7.16
C PHE A 79 2.36 5.27 8.16
N TYR A 80 2.63 4.05 7.70
CA TYR A 80 3.15 2.96 8.54
C TYR A 80 4.61 3.20 8.96
N LEU A 81 5.45 3.77 8.09
CA LEU A 81 6.80 4.22 8.47
C LEU A 81 6.76 5.25 9.61
N ARG A 82 5.82 6.21 9.55
CA ARG A 82 5.64 7.17 10.65
C ARG A 82 5.13 6.49 11.94
N ARG A 83 4.28 5.47 11.82
CA ARG A 83 3.69 4.74 12.97
C ARG A 83 4.69 3.84 13.69
N PHE A 84 5.50 3.10 12.93
CA PHE A 84 6.40 2.06 13.46
C PHE A 84 7.88 2.49 13.48
N GLY A 85 8.23 3.62 12.85
CA GLY A 85 9.59 4.15 12.84
C GLY A 85 10.59 3.13 12.33
N THR A 86 11.68 2.93 13.07
CA THR A 86 12.79 2.03 12.73
C THR A 86 12.50 0.55 12.98
N GLN A 87 11.30 0.18 13.44
CA GLN A 87 10.92 -1.23 13.64
C GLN A 87 10.74 -1.97 12.32
N ILE A 88 10.51 -1.25 11.22
CA ILE A 88 10.29 -1.81 9.88
C ILE A 88 11.25 -1.19 8.87
N SER A 89 11.46 -1.91 7.77
CA SER A 89 12.32 -1.47 6.67
C SER A 89 11.93 -0.09 6.14
N GLN A 90 12.95 0.76 5.95
CA GLN A 90 12.84 2.07 5.32
C GLN A 90 13.06 2.03 3.80
N ALA A 91 13.15 0.82 3.21
CA ALA A 91 13.36 0.67 1.78
C ALA A 91 12.24 1.31 0.95
N GLU A 92 12.56 1.61 -0.30
CA GLU A 92 11.64 2.29 -1.20
C GLU A 92 10.36 1.48 -1.42
N ARG A 93 9.23 2.18 -1.56
CA ARG A 93 7.88 1.56 -1.66
C ARG A 93 7.77 0.49 -2.74
N HIS A 94 8.49 0.70 -3.84
CA HIS A 94 8.56 -0.25 -4.95
C HIS A 94 9.30 -1.53 -4.52
N GLU A 95 10.43 -1.40 -3.84
CA GLU A 95 11.22 -2.53 -3.33
C GLU A 95 10.41 -3.34 -2.32
N ILE A 96 9.75 -2.69 -1.36
CA ILE A 96 8.89 -3.36 -0.38
C ILE A 96 7.83 -4.20 -1.09
N GLY A 97 7.06 -3.60 -2.02
CA GLY A 97 5.99 -4.30 -2.70
C GLY A 97 6.47 -5.50 -3.52
N MET A 98 7.60 -5.34 -4.21
CA MET A 98 8.26 -6.42 -4.94
C MET A 98 8.76 -7.54 -4.01
N ARG A 99 9.40 -7.20 -2.89
CA ARG A 99 9.94 -8.18 -1.92
C ARG A 99 8.84 -9.01 -1.31
N VAL A 100 7.76 -8.37 -0.86
CA VAL A 100 6.59 -9.08 -0.30
C VAL A 100 5.97 -9.99 -1.36
N ALA A 101 5.77 -9.50 -2.58
CA ALA A 101 5.15 -10.31 -3.63
C ALA A 101 6.03 -11.49 -4.05
N ALA A 102 7.35 -11.31 -4.12
CA ALA A 102 8.30 -12.39 -4.39
C ALA A 102 8.26 -13.45 -3.26
N PHE A 103 8.28 -13.01 -2.00
CA PHE A 103 8.14 -13.91 -0.85
C PHE A 103 6.85 -14.74 -0.92
N VAL A 104 5.71 -14.08 -1.13
CA VAL A 104 4.41 -14.76 -1.25
C VAL A 104 4.41 -15.74 -2.43
N GLY A 105 4.95 -15.34 -3.58
CA GLY A 105 5.06 -16.20 -4.76
C GLY A 105 5.87 -17.46 -4.48
N THR A 106 7.09 -17.31 -3.96
CA THR A 106 7.96 -18.44 -3.59
C THR A 106 7.30 -19.34 -2.57
N TYR A 107 6.65 -18.77 -1.54
CA TYR A 107 5.96 -19.56 -0.53
C TYR A 107 4.84 -20.42 -1.15
N CYS A 108 4.00 -19.81 -2.01
CA CYS A 108 2.94 -20.52 -2.72
C CYS A 108 3.48 -21.64 -3.63
N ASP A 109 4.58 -21.38 -4.34
CA ASP A 109 5.21 -22.37 -5.22
C ASP A 109 5.75 -23.57 -4.43
N GLU A 110 6.32 -23.32 -3.25
CA GLU A 110 6.90 -24.36 -2.39
C GLU A 110 5.86 -25.16 -1.59
N HIS A 111 4.81 -24.50 -1.09
CA HIS A 111 3.86 -25.10 -0.14
C HIS A 111 2.49 -25.41 -0.75
N GLY A 112 2.20 -24.91 -1.96
CA GLY A 112 0.91 -25.09 -2.64
C GLY A 112 -0.24 -24.30 -2.02
N HIS A 113 0.02 -23.40 -1.07
CA HIS A 113 -0.98 -22.53 -0.44
C HIS A 113 -0.37 -21.18 -0.04
N SER A 114 -1.23 -20.19 0.21
CA SER A 114 -0.82 -18.86 0.65
C SER A 114 -0.22 -18.86 2.07
N PRO A 115 0.81 -18.05 2.36
CA PRO A 115 1.26 -17.84 3.73
C PRO A 115 0.25 -17.02 4.52
N ASP A 116 0.15 -17.28 5.83
CA ASP A 116 -0.62 -16.41 6.72
C ASP A 116 0.13 -15.10 7.03
N TRP A 117 -0.56 -14.14 7.64
CA TRP A 117 0.00 -12.82 7.96
C TRP A 117 1.14 -12.87 8.98
N ALA A 118 1.10 -13.82 9.91
CA ALA A 118 2.15 -13.96 10.92
C ALA A 118 3.45 -14.43 10.27
N HIS A 119 3.35 -15.37 9.33
CA HIS A 119 4.47 -15.88 8.57
C HIS A 119 5.04 -14.81 7.63
N ILE A 120 4.18 -14.05 6.93
CA ILE A 120 4.63 -12.91 6.11
C ILE A 120 5.38 -11.90 6.98
N ALA A 121 4.85 -11.51 8.15
CA ALA A 121 5.48 -10.53 9.01
C ALA A 121 6.84 -11.00 9.56
N ALA A 122 6.97 -12.29 9.90
CA ALA A 122 8.19 -12.85 10.45
C ALA A 122 9.31 -13.07 9.42
N ALA A 123 8.95 -13.46 8.19
CA ALA A 123 9.92 -13.92 7.20
C ALA A 123 10.20 -12.89 6.09
N ALA A 124 9.26 -12.00 5.77
CA ALA A 124 9.47 -11.02 4.72
C ALA A 124 10.44 -9.92 5.19
N THR A 125 11.58 -9.82 4.52
CA THR A 125 12.65 -8.85 4.80
C THR A 125 13.08 -8.08 3.55
N ASP A 126 13.71 -6.93 3.76
CA ASP A 126 14.39 -6.20 2.69
C ASP A 126 15.76 -6.80 2.36
N THR A 127 16.51 -6.14 1.48
CA THR A 127 17.89 -6.54 1.11
C THR A 127 18.87 -6.58 2.29
N ALA A 128 18.62 -5.81 3.35
CA ALA A 128 19.47 -5.75 4.54
C ALA A 128 19.02 -6.72 5.64
N GLY A 129 18.00 -7.55 5.38
CA GLY A 129 17.43 -8.46 6.38
C GLY A 129 16.52 -7.77 7.40
N ILE A 130 16.11 -6.52 7.16
CA ILE A 130 15.19 -5.80 8.05
C ILE A 130 13.76 -6.22 7.70
N VAL A 131 12.98 -6.53 8.73
CA VAL A 131 11.57 -6.94 8.58
C VAL A 131 10.73 -5.87 7.87
N LEU A 132 9.84 -6.30 6.99
CA LEU A 132 8.99 -5.39 6.22
C LEU A 132 7.79 -4.89 7.01
N PHE A 133 7.36 -5.66 8.00
CA PHE A 133 6.20 -5.42 8.86
C PHE A 133 6.56 -5.59 10.33
N ALA A 134 5.88 -4.86 11.21
CA ALA A 134 6.13 -4.93 12.64
C ALA A 134 5.55 -6.21 13.28
N ASN A 135 4.40 -6.67 12.76
CA ASN A 135 3.68 -7.86 13.21
C ASN A 135 2.62 -8.28 12.18
N ALA A 136 1.84 -9.32 12.50
CA ALA A 136 0.77 -9.83 11.64
C ALA A 136 -0.32 -8.80 11.33
N ASP A 137 -0.74 -8.02 12.34
CA ASP A 137 -1.77 -6.98 12.16
C ASP A 137 -1.29 -5.89 11.21
N ASP A 138 -0.03 -5.46 11.33
CA ASP A 138 0.60 -4.50 10.41
C ASP A 138 0.67 -5.05 8.98
N ALA A 139 1.06 -6.32 8.81
CA ALA A 139 1.07 -6.97 7.50
C ALA A 139 -0.34 -7.01 6.87
N ALA A 140 -1.35 -7.39 7.66
CA ALA A 140 -2.74 -7.42 7.22
C ALA A 140 -3.30 -6.01 6.91
N GLU A 141 -2.97 -4.99 7.71
CA GLU A 141 -3.37 -3.59 7.45
C GLU A 141 -2.70 -3.05 6.18
N GLN A 142 -1.40 -3.33 5.98
CA GLN A 142 -0.64 -2.92 4.81
C GLN A 142 -1.01 -3.67 3.53
N PHE A 143 -1.70 -4.82 3.63
CA PHE A 143 -2.22 -5.54 2.47
C PHE A 143 -3.06 -4.64 1.55
N ARG A 144 -3.89 -3.75 2.11
CA ARG A 144 -4.74 -2.83 1.34
C ARG A 144 -3.90 -1.94 0.41
N TRP A 145 -2.77 -1.45 0.91
CA TRP A 145 -1.84 -0.65 0.12
C TRP A 145 -1.14 -1.50 -0.95
N LEU A 146 -0.70 -2.71 -0.61
CA LEU A 146 -0.07 -3.64 -1.55
C LEU A 146 -1.02 -4.03 -2.69
N GLN A 147 -2.27 -4.31 -2.36
CA GLN A 147 -3.34 -4.62 -3.29
C GLN A 147 -3.68 -3.42 -4.17
N ALA A 148 -3.89 -2.23 -3.58
CA ALA A 148 -4.15 -1.00 -4.31
C ALA A 148 -3.02 -0.63 -5.30
N ARG A 149 -1.79 -1.11 -5.06
CA ARG A 149 -0.62 -0.90 -5.92
C ARG A 149 -0.34 -2.07 -6.87
N GLY A 150 -1.17 -3.11 -6.83
CA GLY A 150 -1.11 -4.28 -7.71
C GLY A 150 -0.04 -5.30 -7.37
N TRP A 151 0.59 -5.17 -6.20
CA TRP A 151 1.66 -6.08 -5.77
C TRP A 151 1.14 -7.41 -5.28
N LEU A 152 0.01 -7.39 -4.57
CA LEU A 152 -0.69 -8.57 -4.08
C LEU A 152 -2.15 -8.52 -4.54
N THR A 153 -2.81 -9.66 -4.51
CA THR A 153 -4.26 -9.78 -4.62
C THR A 153 -4.73 -10.92 -3.71
N GLN A 154 -6.05 -11.09 -3.58
CA GLN A 154 -6.62 -12.30 -3.00
C GLN A 154 -7.08 -13.25 -4.11
N ASP A 155 -6.92 -14.53 -3.88
CA ASP A 155 -7.56 -15.59 -4.66
C ASP A 155 -9.02 -15.82 -4.22
N SER A 156 -9.68 -16.83 -4.79
CA SER A 156 -11.07 -17.18 -4.48
C SER A 156 -11.29 -17.67 -3.05
N ASP A 157 -10.25 -18.23 -2.42
CA ASP A 157 -10.30 -18.80 -1.08
C ASP A 157 -9.87 -17.79 -0.01
N GLY A 158 -9.56 -16.56 -0.41
CA GLY A 158 -9.11 -15.47 0.45
C GLY A 158 -7.61 -15.47 0.72
N GLY A 159 -6.87 -16.42 0.12
CA GLY A 159 -5.42 -16.51 0.16
C GLY A 159 -4.76 -15.32 -0.55
N VAL A 160 -3.63 -14.88 -0.02
CA VAL A 160 -2.83 -13.79 -0.58
C VAL A 160 -1.89 -14.34 -1.64
N VAL A 161 -1.96 -13.79 -2.84
CA VAL A 161 -1.13 -14.21 -3.98
C VAL A 161 -0.49 -13.01 -4.67
N PRO A 162 0.57 -13.21 -5.49
CA PRO A 162 1.16 -12.13 -6.26
C PRO A 162 0.13 -11.46 -7.19
N GLY A 163 0.11 -10.13 -7.21
CA GLY A 163 -0.77 -9.34 -8.07
C GLY A 163 -0.18 -9.11 -9.46
N PHE A 164 -0.97 -8.48 -10.36
CA PHE A 164 -0.59 -8.25 -11.76
C PHE A 164 0.76 -7.55 -11.90
N ARG A 165 1.08 -6.61 -11.01
CA ARG A 165 2.34 -5.86 -11.06
C ARG A 165 3.53 -6.73 -10.71
N ALA A 166 3.35 -7.65 -9.77
CA ALA A 166 4.39 -8.60 -9.41
C ALA A 166 4.67 -9.58 -10.56
N VAL A 167 3.62 -10.06 -11.23
CA VAL A 167 3.73 -10.90 -12.43
C VAL A 167 4.46 -10.17 -13.56
N ASP A 168 4.08 -8.92 -13.84
CA ASP A 168 4.76 -8.09 -14.86
C ASP A 168 6.24 -7.86 -14.52
N GLU A 169 6.56 -7.59 -13.25
CA GLU A 169 7.94 -7.38 -12.80
C GLU A 169 8.78 -8.67 -12.89
N ALA A 170 8.20 -9.81 -12.51
CA ALA A 170 8.85 -11.11 -12.65
C ALA A 170 9.13 -11.44 -14.13
N ARG A 171 8.18 -11.18 -15.04
CA ARG A 171 8.37 -11.35 -16.48
C ARG A 171 9.52 -10.48 -17.00
N ARG A 172 9.54 -9.18 -16.67
CA ARG A 172 10.63 -8.28 -17.07
C ARG A 172 11.99 -8.79 -16.60
N ARG A 173 12.08 -9.28 -15.36
CA ARG A 173 13.33 -9.81 -14.82
C ARG A 173 13.80 -11.08 -15.52
N ALA A 174 12.88 -11.96 -15.92
CA ALA A 174 13.22 -13.14 -16.72
C ALA A 174 13.77 -12.76 -18.09
N GLU A 175 13.17 -11.75 -18.74
CA GLU A 175 13.61 -11.22 -20.04
C GLU A 175 15.02 -10.60 -19.96
N PHE A 176 15.30 -9.75 -18.96
CA PHE A 176 16.60 -9.10 -18.81
C PHE A 176 17.68 -9.96 -18.14
N GLY A 177 17.30 -10.87 -17.25
CA GLY A 177 18.23 -11.79 -16.57
C GLY A 177 18.71 -12.92 -17.48
N GLY A 178 17.88 -13.38 -18.41
CA GLY A 178 18.24 -14.38 -19.41
C GLY A 178 19.27 -13.91 -20.45
N ASP A 179 19.41 -12.60 -20.64
CA ASP A 179 20.38 -11.99 -21.56
C ASP A 179 21.78 -11.82 -20.95
N GLN A 180 21.90 -11.75 -19.62
CA GLN A 180 23.20 -11.69 -18.93
C GLN A 180 23.87 -13.06 -18.77
N GLN A 181 23.11 -14.16 -18.84
CA GLN A 181 23.67 -15.53 -18.80
C GLN A 181 24.09 -16.09 -20.16
N ARG A 182 23.89 -15.33 -21.27
CA ARG A 182 24.30 -15.72 -22.64
C ARG A 182 25.45 -14.89 -23.21
N ARG A 183 26.27 -14.27 -22.35
CA ARG A 183 27.47 -13.53 -22.76
C ARG A 183 28.71 -14.03 -22.03
#